data_AF-A0A2I3BYM0-F1
#
_entry.id   AF-A0A2I3BYM0-F1
#
_cell.length_a   1.000
_cell.length_b   1.000
_cell.length_c   1.000
_cell.angle_alpha   90.00
_cell.angle_beta   90.00
_cell.angle_gamma   90.00
#
_symmetry.space_group_name_H-M   'P 1'
#
loop_
_entity.id
_entity.type
_entity.pdbx_description
1 polymer ?
#
loop_
_entity_poly.entity_id
_entity_poly.type
_entity_poly.pdbx_seq_one_letter_code
_entity_poly.pdbx_strand_id
1 'polypeptide(L)'
;MKKIALIIMSAIMAGMIFLTFSHDVQKEELASSPFPKTKNQSVSSTSPQTSSIVPDTDTSPQTTKLPSTVQITTERLTQLKGRKLVAELETFWHECMLNRSCEEQIALFEAHLSSARFQLLANYPQLSSQWQESVGNLLFDEQQSLASRVAQLKNEARSIWGELADVVFADEFALYDFNLEAQKLDTQSPDNFLRAFEQLTIDWQEHADAIGLTSNQEKYERAVTLIPNSMSLPDRLAIIAELERAYLTKEESKNIHARQQQITEQKKQVKDYQQALQQLESKLRTQRASSHSHLSEPEWQSYYQQEVADFRRVFFLLNNAL
;
A
#
# COMPACT_ATOMS: atom_id res chain seq x y z
N MET A 1 -18.94 -12.14 20.11
CA MET A 1 -18.98 -10.86 19.37
C MET A 1 -17.60 -10.58 18.80
N LYS A 2 -17.36 -10.94 17.55
CA LYS A 2 -16.10 -10.65 16.85
C LYS A 2 -16.12 -9.18 16.44
N LYS A 3 -15.12 -8.42 16.86
CA LYS A 3 -14.91 -7.04 16.38
C LYS A 3 -14.40 -7.14 14.95
N ILE A 4 -15.27 -6.86 13.98
CA ILE A 4 -14.89 -6.74 12.57
C ILE A 4 -14.43 -5.31 12.38
N ALA A 5 -13.11 -5.13 12.27
CA ALA A 5 -12.49 -3.85 11.96
C ALA A 5 -12.63 -3.61 10.45
N LEU A 6 -13.63 -2.83 10.05
CA LEU A 6 -13.79 -2.37 8.68
C LEU A 6 -12.99 -1.08 8.51
N ILE A 7 -11.84 -1.22 7.85
CA ILE A 7 -10.94 -0.12 7.48
C ILE A 7 -11.57 0.55 6.26
N ILE A 8 -12.35 1.60 6.49
CA ILE A 8 -12.79 2.48 5.40
C ILE A 8 -11.63 3.41 5.10
N MET A 9 -10.93 3.13 4.00
CA MET A 9 -9.90 4.00 3.43
C MET A 9 -10.52 5.38 3.19
N SER A 10 -10.07 6.33 3.99
CA SER A 10 -10.24 7.76 3.73
C SER A 10 -9.70 8.04 2.34
N ALA A 11 -10.53 8.64 1.48
CA ALA A 11 -10.09 9.23 0.23
C ALA A 11 -9.08 10.36 0.52
N ILE A 12 -7.81 9.97 0.60
CA ILE A 12 -6.64 10.82 0.50
C ILE A 12 -5.91 10.28 -0.72
N MET A 13 -5.96 11.06 -1.80
CA MET A 13 -4.97 11.16 -2.87
C MET A 13 -4.26 9.87 -3.32
N ALA A 14 -4.47 9.53 -4.58
CA ALA A 14 -3.56 8.69 -5.36
C ALA A 14 -2.09 9.04 -5.04
N GLY A 15 -1.32 8.03 -4.63
CA GLY A 15 0.09 8.20 -4.29
C GLY A 15 0.56 7.35 -3.10
N MET A 16 0.27 6.06 -3.09
CA MET A 16 1.08 5.10 -2.32
C MET A 16 1.99 4.41 -3.33
N ILE A 17 3.06 5.11 -3.69
CA ILE A 17 4.31 4.46 -4.09
C ILE A 17 4.68 3.58 -2.90
N PHE A 18 4.93 2.28 -3.15
CA PHE A 18 5.45 1.35 -2.16
C PHE A 18 6.76 1.91 -1.57
N LEU A 19 6.64 2.59 -0.43
CA LEU A 19 7.73 2.90 0.48
C LEU A 19 7.34 2.30 1.84
N THR A 20 7.65 1.02 2.02
CA THR A 20 7.85 0.46 3.36
C THR A 20 9.28 -0.06 3.44
N PHE A 21 10.22 0.87 3.59
CA PHE A 21 11.49 0.60 4.22
C PHE A 21 11.31 0.59 5.74
N SER A 22 11.94 -0.41 6.35
CA SER A 22 12.08 -0.67 7.78
C SER A 22 12.16 0.59 8.65
N HIS A 23 11.27 0.71 9.62
CA HIS A 23 11.49 1.60 10.76
C HIS A 23 12.47 0.90 11.71
N ASP A 24 13.74 1.27 11.61
CA ASP A 24 14.70 1.05 12.69
C ASP A 24 14.29 1.91 13.88
N VAL A 25 14.16 1.25 15.04
CA VAL A 25 13.84 1.86 16.33
C VAL A 25 15.04 2.71 16.75
N GLN A 26 14.97 4.02 16.53
CA GLN A 26 15.85 4.96 17.21
C GLN A 26 15.46 5.04 18.70
N LYS A 27 16.25 4.36 19.53
CA LYS A 27 16.42 4.67 20.94
C LYS A 27 17.47 5.78 21.03
N GLU A 28 17.08 6.94 21.53
CA GLU A 28 18.01 7.96 22.01
C GLU A 28 18.87 7.38 23.13
N GLU A 29 20.19 7.37 22.96
CA GLU A 29 21.12 7.49 24.08
C GLU A 29 22.37 8.27 23.63
N LEU A 30 22.82 9.16 24.51
CA LEU A 30 23.76 10.26 24.27
C LEU A 30 25.18 9.82 23.88
N ALA A 31 25.75 10.60 22.95
CA ALA A 31 27.12 11.13 22.89
C ALA A 31 28.33 10.25 23.32
N SER A 32 29.23 9.96 22.37
CA SER A 32 30.57 10.60 22.24
C SER A 32 31.52 9.80 21.33
N SER A 33 32.21 10.50 20.42
CA SER A 33 33.43 10.06 19.71
C SER A 33 34.66 10.51 20.52
N PRO A 34 35.92 10.01 20.33
CA PRO A 34 36.58 9.85 19.02
C PRO A 34 37.58 8.66 18.84
N PHE A 35 37.91 8.44 17.55
CA PHE A 35 39.00 7.61 16.98
C PHE A 35 40.40 7.77 17.63
N PRO A 36 41.33 6.79 17.44
CA PRO A 36 42.34 6.98 16.37
C PRO A 36 42.72 5.73 15.55
N LYS A 37 43.22 6.02 14.34
CA LYS A 37 43.87 5.18 13.32
C LYS A 37 45.11 4.45 13.85
N THR A 38 45.47 3.29 13.27
CA THR A 38 46.86 3.02 12.82
C THR A 38 46.93 1.94 11.73
N LYS A 39 47.82 2.17 10.76
CA LYS A 39 48.24 1.30 9.65
C LYS A 39 49.16 0.16 10.09
N ASN A 40 49.24 -0.89 9.26
CA ASN A 40 50.45 -1.53 8.67
C ASN A 40 50.13 -3.02 8.38
N GLN A 41 50.05 -3.50 7.13
CA GLN A 41 51.08 -3.73 6.11
C GLN A 41 51.99 -4.95 6.38
N SER A 42 51.99 -5.87 5.40
CA SER A 42 53.08 -6.78 4.98
C SER A 42 53.36 -8.03 5.82
N VAL A 43 53.72 -9.22 5.33
CA VAL A 43 53.96 -9.93 4.03
C VAL A 43 54.35 -11.37 4.47
N SER A 44 54.13 -12.38 3.61
CA SER A 44 54.95 -13.60 3.36
C SER A 44 54.02 -14.82 3.23
N SER A 45 53.74 -15.35 2.04
CA SER A 45 54.62 -16.15 1.15
C SER A 45 55.26 -17.33 1.88
N THR A 46 54.76 -18.56 1.64
CA THR A 46 55.55 -19.77 1.28
C THR A 46 54.59 -20.93 0.97
N SER A 47 54.61 -21.40 -0.27
CA SER A 47 54.35 -22.80 -0.64
C SER A 47 55.73 -23.42 -0.93
N PRO A 48 55.99 -24.75 -0.81
CA PRO A 48 55.30 -25.73 -1.66
C PRO A 48 55.20 -27.19 -1.13
N GLN A 49 54.51 -28.01 -1.95
CA GLN A 49 54.73 -29.43 -2.24
C GLN A 49 53.99 -30.56 -1.45
N THR A 50 52.98 -31.09 -2.14
CA THR A 50 52.78 -32.49 -2.60
C THR A 50 52.94 -33.67 -1.63
N SER A 51 51.85 -34.42 -1.46
CA SER A 51 51.87 -35.90 -1.55
C SER A 51 50.47 -36.44 -1.85
N SER A 52 50.37 -37.21 -2.94
CA SER A 52 49.24 -38.08 -3.28
C SER A 52 49.10 -39.21 -2.27
N ILE A 53 47.86 -39.67 -2.02
CA ILE A 53 47.45 -41.08 -1.89
C ILE A 53 45.91 -41.10 -1.95
N VAL A 54 45.38 -41.82 -2.94
CA VAL A 54 43.99 -42.32 -2.99
C VAL A 54 44.00 -43.70 -2.31
N PRO A 55 42.95 -44.07 -1.56
CA PRO A 55 42.16 -45.21 -2.02
C PRO A 55 40.64 -45.00 -1.92
N ASP A 56 39.97 -45.69 -2.85
CA ASP A 56 38.55 -45.94 -3.02
C ASP A 56 37.65 -45.86 -1.78
N THR A 57 36.48 -45.26 -1.96
CA THR A 57 35.26 -45.82 -1.39
C THR A 57 34.08 -45.56 -2.33
N ASP A 58 33.53 -46.66 -2.85
CA ASP A 58 32.19 -46.74 -3.43
C ASP A 58 31.20 -45.90 -2.63
N THR A 59 30.71 -44.81 -3.23
CA THR A 59 29.51 -44.13 -2.75
C THR A 59 28.54 -44.04 -3.91
N SER A 60 27.61 -45.00 -3.91
CA SER A 60 26.32 -44.91 -4.59
C SER A 60 25.75 -43.50 -4.43
N PRO A 61 25.23 -42.85 -5.49
CA PRO A 61 24.70 -41.50 -5.38
C PRO A 61 23.48 -41.53 -4.46
N GLN A 62 23.69 -41.17 -3.19
CA GLN A 62 22.60 -40.69 -2.35
C GLN A 62 22.05 -39.47 -3.05
N THR A 63 20.88 -39.62 -3.67
CA THR A 63 19.97 -38.50 -3.93
C THR A 63 19.72 -37.82 -2.59
N THR A 64 20.49 -36.76 -2.31
CA THR A 64 20.33 -35.92 -1.13
C THR A 64 18.90 -35.40 -1.17
N LYS A 65 18.06 -35.91 -0.27
CA LYS A 65 16.66 -35.51 -0.16
C LYS A 65 16.66 -34.03 0.22
N LEU A 66 16.13 -33.18 -0.66
CA LEU A 66 16.09 -31.73 -0.48
C LEU A 66 15.44 -31.40 0.87
N PRO A 67 15.94 -30.40 1.64
CA PRO A 67 15.28 -29.96 2.86
C PRO A 67 13.82 -29.61 2.55
N SER A 68 12.89 -30.05 3.40
CA SER A 68 11.45 -29.85 3.18
C SER A 68 11.07 -28.37 3.01
N THR A 69 11.83 -27.47 3.64
CA THR A 69 11.68 -26.02 3.50
C THR A 69 11.97 -25.54 2.08
N VAL A 70 13.08 -25.97 1.47
CA VAL A 70 13.46 -25.60 0.09
C VAL A 70 12.41 -26.12 -0.90
N GLN A 71 11.87 -27.33 -0.67
CA GLN A 71 10.81 -27.88 -1.52
C GLN A 71 9.53 -27.04 -1.47
N ILE A 72 9.07 -26.66 -0.27
CA ILE A 72 7.88 -25.81 -0.08
C ILE A 72 8.09 -24.43 -0.75
N THR A 73 9.24 -23.81 -0.52
CA THR A 73 9.56 -22.50 -1.12
C THR A 73 9.66 -22.59 -2.64
N THR A 74 10.21 -23.67 -3.19
CA THR A 74 10.26 -23.91 -4.64
C THR A 74 8.84 -23.96 -5.24
N GLU A 75 7.95 -24.72 -4.62
CA GLU A 75 6.55 -24.83 -5.07
C GLU A 75 5.85 -23.47 -5.04
N ARG A 76 6.04 -22.70 -3.96
CA ARG A 76 5.51 -21.33 -3.84
C ARG A 76 6.07 -20.39 -4.90
N LEU A 77 7.39 -20.30 -5.05
CA LEU A 77 8.03 -19.44 -6.04
C LEU A 77 7.62 -19.80 -7.49
N THR A 78 7.25 -21.06 -7.73
CA THR A 78 6.76 -21.52 -9.03
C THR A 78 5.31 -21.08 -9.28
N GLN A 79 4.43 -21.20 -8.28
CA GLN A 79 2.98 -20.99 -8.43
C GLN A 79 2.54 -19.55 -8.18
N LEU A 80 3.18 -18.85 -7.25
CA LEU A 80 2.78 -17.51 -6.84
C LEU A 80 3.00 -16.47 -7.96
N LYS A 81 2.16 -15.45 -7.91
CA LYS A 81 2.20 -14.25 -8.76
C LYS A 81 1.84 -13.02 -7.92
N GLY A 82 2.03 -11.84 -8.49
CA GLY A 82 1.58 -10.58 -7.87
C GLY A 82 2.20 -10.36 -6.49
N ARG A 83 1.41 -9.76 -5.60
CA ARG A 83 1.86 -9.39 -4.25
C ARG A 83 2.32 -10.58 -3.43
N LYS A 84 1.71 -11.75 -3.60
CA LYS A 84 2.11 -12.97 -2.86
C LYS A 84 3.49 -13.45 -3.29
N LEU A 85 3.81 -13.38 -4.58
CA LEU A 85 5.15 -13.70 -5.07
C LEU A 85 6.18 -12.71 -4.57
N VAL A 86 5.88 -11.41 -4.67
CA VAL A 86 6.76 -10.35 -4.18
C VAL A 86 7.07 -10.54 -2.69
N ALA A 87 6.07 -10.81 -1.87
CA ALA A 87 6.26 -11.07 -0.44
C ALA A 87 7.13 -12.32 -0.16
N GLU A 88 6.98 -13.39 -0.93
CA GLU A 88 7.82 -14.59 -0.80
C GLU A 88 9.28 -14.29 -1.20
N LEU A 89 9.51 -13.53 -2.27
CA LEU A 89 10.84 -13.08 -2.70
C LEU A 89 11.50 -12.19 -1.65
N GLU A 90 10.76 -11.22 -1.10
CA GLU A 90 11.26 -10.32 -0.05
C GLU A 90 11.58 -11.08 1.24
N THR A 91 10.73 -12.03 1.63
CA THR A 91 10.97 -12.87 2.81
C THR A 91 12.24 -13.68 2.63
N PHE A 92 12.41 -14.35 1.49
CA PHE A 92 13.62 -15.12 1.17
C PHE A 92 14.88 -14.25 1.29
N TRP A 93 14.89 -13.08 0.64
CA TRP A 93 16.05 -12.20 0.64
C TRP A 93 16.33 -11.60 2.00
N HIS A 94 15.29 -11.23 2.75
CA HIS A 94 15.44 -10.74 4.11
C HIS A 94 16.11 -11.79 5.01
N GLU A 95 15.64 -13.04 4.96
CA GLU A 95 16.17 -14.14 5.75
C GLU A 95 17.63 -14.50 5.37
N CYS A 96 17.93 -14.59 4.08
CA CYS A 96 19.29 -14.94 3.66
C CYS A 96 20.31 -13.83 3.96
N MET A 97 19.89 -12.55 3.86
CA MET A 97 20.75 -11.40 4.18
C MET A 97 21.06 -11.34 5.67
N LEU A 98 20.04 -11.56 6.51
CA LEU A 98 20.21 -11.62 7.96
C LEU A 98 21.17 -12.75 8.38
N ASN A 99 21.09 -13.90 7.71
CA ASN A 99 21.93 -15.06 7.97
C ASN A 99 23.27 -15.06 7.21
N ARG A 100 23.52 -14.06 6.36
CA ARG A 100 24.70 -13.96 5.47
C ARG A 100 24.94 -15.21 4.61
N SER A 101 23.86 -15.83 4.14
CA SER A 101 23.88 -17.12 3.43
C SER A 101 23.20 -17.08 2.05
N CYS A 102 23.03 -15.88 1.46
CA CYS A 102 22.29 -15.75 0.18
C CYS A 102 22.89 -16.56 -0.97
N GLU A 103 24.21 -16.57 -1.15
CA GLU A 103 24.84 -17.34 -2.24
C GLU A 103 24.54 -18.84 -2.12
N GLU A 104 24.74 -19.39 -0.91
CA GLU A 104 24.46 -20.79 -0.60
C GLU A 104 22.97 -21.12 -0.75
N GLN A 105 22.08 -20.26 -0.25
CA GLN A 105 20.64 -20.49 -0.32
C GLN A 105 20.10 -20.38 -1.73
N ILE A 106 20.55 -19.42 -2.55
CA ILE A 106 20.14 -19.28 -3.94
C ILE A 106 20.55 -20.52 -4.74
N ALA A 107 21.77 -21.04 -4.54
CA ALA A 107 22.26 -22.22 -5.24
C ALA A 107 21.38 -23.46 -5.04
N LEU A 108 20.68 -23.58 -3.91
CA LEU A 108 19.75 -24.69 -3.64
C LEU A 108 18.54 -24.70 -4.59
N PHE A 109 18.19 -23.58 -5.22
CA PHE A 109 17.01 -23.47 -6.09
C PHE A 109 17.32 -23.61 -7.59
N GLU A 110 18.59 -23.57 -8.00
CA GLU A 110 18.99 -23.57 -9.43
C GLU A 110 18.46 -24.78 -10.20
N ALA A 111 18.55 -25.97 -9.60
CA ALA A 111 18.09 -27.22 -10.22
C ALA A 111 16.57 -27.46 -10.09
N HIS A 112 15.84 -26.58 -9.39
CA HIS A 112 14.46 -26.83 -8.98
C HIS A 112 13.46 -25.79 -9.48
N LEU A 113 13.93 -24.60 -9.87
CA LEU A 113 13.13 -23.58 -10.53
C LEU A 113 13.36 -23.61 -12.05
N SER A 114 12.33 -23.22 -12.80
CA SER A 114 12.54 -22.86 -14.21
C SER A 114 13.58 -21.74 -14.33
N SER A 115 14.32 -21.68 -15.43
CA SER A 115 15.35 -20.65 -15.67
C SER A 115 14.82 -19.23 -15.39
N ALA A 116 13.64 -18.87 -15.87
CA ALA A 116 13.04 -17.56 -15.62
C ALA A 116 12.78 -17.30 -14.12
N ARG A 117 12.16 -18.27 -13.41
CA ARG A 117 11.90 -18.14 -11.96
C ARG A 117 13.18 -18.10 -11.13
N PHE A 118 14.20 -18.85 -11.51
CA PHE A 118 15.51 -18.80 -10.86
C PHE A 118 16.17 -17.43 -11.06
N GLN A 119 16.18 -16.90 -12.29
CA GLN A 119 16.71 -15.57 -12.58
C GLN A 119 15.94 -14.47 -11.84
N LEU A 120 14.62 -14.61 -11.68
CA LEU A 120 13.83 -13.72 -10.83
C LEU A 120 14.34 -13.73 -9.39
N LEU A 121 14.47 -14.92 -8.79
CA LEU A 121 14.95 -15.08 -7.41
C LEU A 121 16.34 -14.47 -7.24
N ALA A 122 17.28 -14.85 -8.11
CA ALA A 122 18.69 -14.47 -8.01
C ALA A 122 18.93 -12.97 -8.21
N ASN A 123 18.14 -12.30 -9.06
CA ASN A 123 18.33 -10.89 -9.40
C ASN A 123 17.30 -9.96 -8.73
N TYR A 124 16.39 -10.48 -7.92
CA TYR A 124 15.27 -9.71 -7.35
C TYR A 124 15.70 -8.38 -6.69
N PRO A 125 16.73 -8.31 -5.82
CA PRO A 125 17.10 -7.05 -5.17
C PRO A 125 17.56 -5.98 -6.16
N GLN A 126 18.31 -6.39 -7.18
CA GLN A 126 18.77 -5.49 -8.23
C GLN A 126 17.60 -5.00 -9.08
N LEU A 127 16.74 -5.91 -9.55
CA LEU A 127 15.56 -5.59 -10.35
C LEU A 127 14.58 -4.69 -9.59
N SER A 128 14.37 -4.96 -8.30
CA SER A 128 13.52 -4.16 -7.42
C SER A 128 14.07 -2.74 -7.24
N SER A 129 15.39 -2.60 -7.01
CA SER A 129 16.05 -1.29 -6.93
C SER A 129 15.93 -0.50 -8.24
N GLN A 130 16.19 -1.15 -9.39
CA GLN A 130 16.04 -0.53 -10.71
C GLN A 130 14.61 -0.10 -10.99
N TRP A 131 13.63 -0.91 -10.58
CA TRP A 131 12.21 -0.57 -10.69
C TRP A 131 11.83 0.64 -9.85
N GLN A 132 12.28 0.70 -8.59
CA GLN A 132 12.04 1.84 -7.70
C GLN A 132 12.62 3.14 -8.26
N GLU A 133 13.84 3.09 -8.80
CA GLU A 133 14.48 4.23 -9.45
C GLU A 133 13.72 4.66 -10.71
N SER A 134 13.35 3.70 -11.57
CA SER A 134 12.66 4.00 -12.81
C SER A 134 11.26 4.59 -12.57
N VAL A 135 10.44 3.97 -11.70
CA VAL A 135 9.10 4.48 -11.40
C VAL A 135 9.15 5.84 -10.71
N GLY A 136 10.17 6.11 -9.89
CA GLY A 136 10.38 7.41 -9.26
C GLY A 136 10.69 8.53 -10.26
N ASN A 137 11.27 8.19 -11.41
CA ASN A 137 11.59 9.13 -12.49
C ASN A 137 10.55 9.11 -13.63
N LEU A 138 9.52 8.27 -13.54
CA LEU A 138 8.52 8.13 -14.58
C LEU A 138 7.59 9.36 -14.58
N LEU A 139 7.73 10.18 -15.61
CA LEU A 139 6.88 11.35 -15.83
C LEU A 139 5.72 10.99 -16.76
N PHE A 140 4.52 11.35 -16.32
CA PHE A 140 3.32 11.29 -17.15
C PHE A 140 2.98 12.68 -17.64
N ASP A 141 2.64 12.78 -18.92
CA ASP A 141 2.10 14.01 -19.49
C ASP A 141 0.67 14.21 -18.94
N GLU A 142 0.37 15.42 -18.47
CA GLU A 142 -0.95 15.80 -17.94
C GLU A 142 -2.09 15.59 -18.95
N GLN A 143 -1.81 15.72 -20.25
CA GLN A 143 -2.77 15.50 -21.33
C GLN A 143 -2.88 14.03 -21.76
N GLN A 144 -1.99 13.17 -21.30
CA GLN A 144 -2.00 11.74 -21.63
C GLN A 144 -3.22 11.03 -21.04
N SER A 145 -3.89 10.21 -21.85
CA SER A 145 -5.01 9.40 -21.39
C SER A 145 -4.58 8.35 -20.37
N LEU A 146 -5.51 7.91 -19.51
CA LEU A 146 -5.22 6.86 -18.52
C LEU A 146 -4.68 5.58 -19.19
N ALA A 147 -5.28 5.17 -20.31
CA ALA A 147 -4.84 3.99 -21.06
C ALA A 147 -3.38 4.11 -21.52
N SER A 148 -2.98 5.30 -21.99
CA SER A 148 -1.60 5.53 -22.43
C SER A 148 -0.63 5.57 -21.25
N ARG A 149 -1.00 6.17 -20.10
CA ARG A 149 -0.20 6.14 -18.87
C ARG A 149 0.02 4.73 -18.35
N VAL A 150 -1.05 3.91 -18.31
CA VAL A 150 -0.97 2.49 -17.92
C VAL A 150 -0.07 1.72 -18.88
N ALA A 151 -0.20 1.92 -20.19
CA ALA A 151 0.65 1.27 -21.17
C ALA A 151 2.14 1.64 -20.99
N GLN A 152 2.44 2.92 -20.74
CA GLN A 152 3.79 3.39 -20.47
C GLN A 152 4.38 2.74 -19.20
N LEU A 153 3.62 2.71 -18.11
CA LEU A 153 4.03 2.04 -16.86
C LEU A 153 4.32 0.55 -17.07
N LYS A 154 3.44 -0.16 -17.81
CA LYS A 154 3.63 -1.58 -18.12
C LYS A 154 4.86 -1.83 -19.00
N ASN A 155 5.11 -0.94 -19.95
CA ASN A 155 6.30 -1.03 -20.80
C ASN A 155 7.57 -0.81 -20.00
N GLU A 156 7.56 0.11 -19.04
CA GLU A 156 8.68 0.35 -18.12
C GLU A 156 8.92 -0.86 -17.22
N ALA A 157 7.85 -1.48 -16.70
CA ALA A 157 8.00 -2.73 -15.95
C ALA A 157 8.61 -3.85 -16.81
N ARG A 158 8.20 -3.97 -18.08
CA ARG A 158 8.76 -4.96 -19.01
C ARG A 158 10.20 -4.66 -19.42
N SER A 159 10.63 -3.39 -19.43
CA SER A 159 12.02 -3.03 -19.74
C SER A 159 12.99 -3.53 -18.67
N ILE A 160 12.54 -3.59 -17.41
CA ILE A 160 13.35 -4.01 -16.26
C ILE A 160 13.18 -5.50 -15.98
N TRP A 161 11.94 -5.97 -15.85
CA TRP A 161 11.63 -7.34 -15.41
C TRP A 161 11.49 -8.32 -16.59
N GLY A 162 11.53 -7.85 -17.83
CA GLY A 162 11.31 -8.67 -19.02
C GLY A 162 9.91 -9.31 -19.02
N GLU A 163 9.83 -10.56 -19.48
CA GLU A 163 8.59 -11.35 -19.51
C GLU A 163 8.01 -11.65 -18.11
N LEU A 164 8.81 -11.50 -17.04
CA LEU A 164 8.35 -11.70 -15.68
C LEU A 164 7.58 -10.52 -15.13
N ALA A 165 7.55 -9.38 -15.82
CA ALA A 165 6.75 -8.22 -15.41
C ALA A 165 5.28 -8.60 -15.18
N ASP A 166 4.68 -9.35 -16.11
CA ASP A 166 3.28 -9.78 -16.02
C ASP A 166 3.05 -10.83 -14.91
N VAL A 167 4.11 -11.44 -14.38
CA VAL A 167 4.07 -12.38 -13.25
C VAL A 167 4.25 -11.65 -11.92
N VAL A 168 5.21 -10.72 -11.84
CA VAL A 168 5.54 -9.94 -10.65
C VAL A 168 4.43 -8.94 -10.35
N PHE A 169 3.91 -8.25 -11.36
CA PHE A 169 2.86 -7.24 -11.24
C PHE A 169 1.47 -7.75 -11.63
N ALA A 170 1.24 -9.07 -11.55
CA ALA A 170 -0.01 -9.67 -11.99
C ALA A 170 -1.24 -9.01 -11.36
N ASP A 171 -1.18 -8.70 -10.06
CA ASP A 171 -2.31 -8.09 -9.35
C ASP A 171 -2.48 -6.61 -9.73
N GLU A 172 -1.39 -5.86 -9.81
CA GLU A 172 -1.40 -4.43 -10.17
C GLU A 172 -1.86 -4.22 -11.62
N PHE A 173 -1.37 -5.06 -12.54
CA PHE A 173 -1.76 -5.01 -13.94
C PHE A 173 -3.23 -5.39 -14.13
N ALA A 174 -3.72 -6.40 -13.41
CA ALA A 174 -5.13 -6.74 -13.41
C ALA A 174 -5.99 -5.58 -12.89
N LEU A 175 -5.56 -4.90 -11.81
CA LEU A 175 -6.25 -3.72 -11.30
C LEU A 175 -6.30 -2.57 -12.32
N TYR A 176 -5.20 -2.29 -13.01
CA TYR A 176 -5.18 -1.25 -14.03
C TYR A 176 -6.08 -1.58 -15.22
N ASP A 177 -5.99 -2.80 -15.73
CA ASP A 177 -6.81 -3.24 -16.87
C ASP A 177 -8.29 -3.27 -16.52
N PHE A 178 -8.64 -3.76 -15.33
CA PHE A 178 -10.00 -3.70 -14.83
C PHE A 178 -10.53 -2.26 -14.78
N ASN A 179 -9.75 -1.31 -14.25
CA ASN A 179 -10.17 0.08 -14.17
C ASN A 179 -10.33 0.72 -15.56
N LEU A 180 -9.47 0.36 -16.52
CA LEU A 180 -9.61 0.81 -17.91
C LEU A 180 -10.87 0.24 -18.55
N GLU A 181 -11.18 -1.04 -18.32
CA GLU A 181 -12.38 -1.66 -18.84
C GLU A 181 -13.65 -1.12 -18.17
N ALA A 182 -13.59 -0.84 -16.87
CA ALA A 182 -14.67 -0.26 -16.10
C ALA A 182 -15.09 1.13 -16.62
N GLN A 183 -14.25 1.85 -17.38
CA GLN A 183 -14.65 3.10 -18.05
C GLN A 183 -15.81 2.89 -19.04
N LYS A 184 -16.04 1.66 -19.52
CA LYS A 184 -17.23 1.35 -20.34
C LYS A 184 -18.53 1.59 -19.57
N LEU A 185 -18.49 1.55 -18.22
CA LEU A 185 -19.63 1.89 -17.35
C LEU A 185 -20.04 3.36 -17.45
N ASP A 186 -19.13 4.26 -17.83
CA ASP A 186 -19.41 5.69 -18.01
C ASP A 186 -20.44 5.98 -19.12
N THR A 187 -20.60 5.04 -20.04
CA THR A 187 -21.54 5.15 -21.17
C THR A 187 -22.86 4.44 -20.92
N GLN A 188 -23.02 3.75 -19.79
CA GLN A 188 -24.22 2.99 -19.48
C GLN A 188 -25.32 3.90 -18.95
N SER A 189 -26.56 3.61 -19.34
CA SER A 189 -27.71 4.23 -18.69
C SER A 189 -27.85 3.75 -17.24
N PRO A 190 -28.46 4.55 -16.34
CA PRO A 190 -28.64 4.16 -14.94
C PRO A 190 -29.25 2.76 -14.78
N ASP A 191 -30.33 2.47 -15.52
CA ASP A 191 -31.04 1.18 -15.47
C ASP A 191 -30.21 -0.03 -15.93
N ASN A 192 -29.10 0.19 -16.64
CA ASN A 192 -28.23 -0.88 -17.14
C ASN A 192 -26.93 -1.01 -16.34
N PHE A 193 -26.65 -0.08 -15.42
CA PHE A 193 -25.39 -0.03 -14.69
C PHE A 193 -25.12 -1.34 -13.92
N LEU A 194 -26.09 -1.81 -13.12
CA LEU A 194 -25.93 -3.02 -12.31
C LEU A 194 -25.60 -4.23 -13.19
N ARG A 195 -26.35 -4.43 -14.28
CA ARG A 195 -26.11 -5.55 -15.20
C ARG A 195 -24.73 -5.48 -15.85
N ALA A 196 -24.31 -4.29 -16.27
CA ALA A 196 -22.99 -4.09 -16.86
C ALA A 196 -21.86 -4.35 -15.85
N PHE A 197 -22.05 -3.94 -14.60
CA PHE A 197 -21.11 -4.23 -13.51
C PHE A 197 -21.06 -5.72 -13.15
N GLU A 198 -22.20 -6.41 -13.14
CA GLU A 198 -22.26 -7.86 -12.94
C GLU A 198 -21.52 -8.61 -14.04
N GLN A 199 -21.68 -8.20 -15.30
CA GLN A 199 -20.92 -8.78 -16.41
C GLN A 199 -19.42 -8.54 -16.24
N LEU A 200 -19.01 -7.32 -15.88
CA LEU A 200 -17.62 -7.01 -15.60
C LEU A 200 -17.04 -7.87 -14.46
N THR A 201 -17.85 -8.15 -13.43
CA THR A 201 -17.45 -9.02 -12.31
C THR A 201 -17.25 -10.48 -12.77
N ILE A 202 -18.08 -10.97 -13.69
CA ILE A 202 -17.96 -12.31 -14.28
C ILE A 202 -16.68 -12.40 -15.12
N ASP A 203 -16.46 -11.41 -16.00
CA ASP A 203 -15.33 -11.37 -16.92
C ASP A 203 -13.98 -11.36 -16.16
N TRP A 204 -13.98 -10.79 -14.95
CA TRP A 204 -12.79 -10.65 -14.11
C TRP A 204 -12.72 -11.60 -12.90
N GLN A 205 -13.55 -12.66 -12.88
CA GLN A 205 -13.65 -13.56 -11.73
C GLN A 205 -12.32 -14.27 -11.38
N GLU A 206 -11.46 -14.54 -12.35
CA GLU A 206 -10.13 -15.15 -12.13
C GLU A 206 -9.17 -14.23 -11.38
N HIS A 207 -9.41 -12.92 -11.42
CA HIS A 207 -8.59 -11.89 -10.77
C HIS A 207 -9.30 -11.23 -9.59
N ALA A 208 -10.42 -11.79 -9.12
CA ALA A 208 -11.29 -11.17 -8.11
C ALA A 208 -10.55 -10.70 -6.84
N ASP A 209 -9.57 -11.47 -6.36
CA ASP A 209 -8.71 -11.10 -5.23
C ASP A 209 -7.90 -9.83 -5.50
N ALA A 210 -7.35 -9.68 -6.70
CA ALA A 210 -6.49 -8.55 -7.07
C ALA A 210 -7.26 -7.23 -7.17
N ILE A 211 -8.53 -7.32 -7.56
CA ILE A 211 -9.39 -6.16 -7.87
C ILE A 211 -10.50 -5.94 -6.83
N GLY A 212 -10.51 -6.69 -5.73
CA GLY A 212 -11.48 -6.53 -4.66
C GLY A 212 -12.91 -6.82 -5.11
N LEU A 213 -13.14 -8.03 -5.63
CA LEU A 213 -14.46 -8.55 -6.00
C LEU A 213 -14.74 -9.89 -5.31
N THR A 214 -14.07 -10.20 -4.20
CA THR A 214 -14.14 -11.52 -3.55
C THR A 214 -15.39 -11.70 -2.72
N SER A 215 -15.81 -10.64 -2.03
CA SER A 215 -17.01 -10.63 -1.20
C SER A 215 -18.08 -9.72 -1.80
N ASN A 216 -19.34 -9.92 -1.39
CA ASN A 216 -20.41 -9.02 -1.84
C ASN A 216 -20.18 -7.59 -1.32
N GLN A 217 -19.63 -7.42 -0.13
CA GLN A 217 -19.30 -6.10 0.38
C GLN A 217 -18.26 -5.40 -0.51
N GLU A 218 -17.19 -6.10 -0.89
CA GLU A 218 -16.17 -5.54 -1.80
C GLU A 218 -16.76 -5.23 -3.18
N LYS A 219 -17.65 -6.09 -3.71
CA LYS A 219 -18.39 -5.82 -4.96
C LYS A 219 -19.23 -4.56 -4.85
N TYR A 220 -19.95 -4.37 -3.75
CA TYR A 220 -20.71 -3.15 -3.48
C TYR A 220 -19.80 -1.92 -3.47
N GLU A 221 -18.74 -1.94 -2.67
CA GLU A 221 -17.82 -0.81 -2.54
C GLU A 221 -17.18 -0.48 -3.89
N ARG A 222 -16.74 -1.50 -4.63
CA ARG A 222 -16.19 -1.33 -5.97
C ARG A 222 -17.21 -0.72 -6.93
N ALA A 223 -18.42 -1.26 -6.99
CA ALA A 223 -19.47 -0.75 -7.86
C ALA A 223 -19.80 0.72 -7.58
N VAL A 224 -19.92 1.11 -6.31
CA VAL A 224 -20.19 2.50 -5.90
C VAL A 224 -19.08 3.44 -6.38
N THR A 225 -17.81 3.03 -6.30
CA THR A 225 -16.68 3.85 -6.80
C THR A 225 -16.68 4.03 -8.31
N LEU A 226 -17.31 3.11 -9.05
CA LEU A 226 -17.39 3.12 -10.52
C LEU A 226 -18.64 3.85 -11.04
N ILE A 227 -19.52 4.35 -10.16
CA ILE A 227 -20.67 5.15 -10.60
C ILE A 227 -20.16 6.47 -11.19
N PRO A 228 -20.48 6.79 -12.46
CA PRO A 228 -19.92 7.95 -13.15
C PRO A 228 -20.23 9.26 -12.43
N ASN A 229 -19.22 10.11 -12.27
CA ASN A 229 -19.40 11.43 -11.63
C ASN A 229 -20.22 12.41 -12.49
N SER A 230 -20.30 12.15 -13.80
CA SER A 230 -21.14 12.90 -14.74
C SER A 230 -22.64 12.62 -14.57
N MET A 231 -22.99 11.53 -13.88
CA MET A 231 -24.37 11.11 -13.69
C MET A 231 -25.10 12.01 -12.67
N SER A 232 -26.40 12.22 -12.89
CA SER A 232 -27.21 13.06 -12.00
C SER A 232 -27.32 12.46 -10.58
N LEU A 233 -27.45 13.31 -9.56
CA LEU A 233 -27.57 12.83 -8.19
C LEU A 233 -28.75 11.84 -7.98
N PRO A 234 -29.96 12.07 -8.52
CA PRO A 234 -31.06 11.10 -8.43
C PRO A 234 -30.70 9.73 -9.00
N ASP A 235 -30.07 9.69 -10.19
CA ASP A 235 -29.69 8.44 -10.85
C ASP A 235 -28.61 7.70 -10.05
N ARG A 236 -27.62 8.43 -9.52
CA ARG A 236 -26.58 7.85 -8.66
C ARG A 236 -27.19 7.21 -7.40
N LEU A 237 -28.16 7.88 -6.76
CA LEU A 237 -28.85 7.34 -5.58
C LEU A 237 -29.69 6.11 -5.92
N ALA A 238 -30.33 6.10 -7.09
CA ALA A 238 -31.09 4.93 -7.56
C ALA A 238 -30.17 3.72 -7.76
N ILE A 239 -29.03 3.89 -8.41
CA ILE A 239 -28.02 2.84 -8.60
C ILE A 239 -27.48 2.35 -7.26
N ILE A 240 -27.10 3.25 -6.35
CA ILE A 240 -26.63 2.86 -5.01
C ILE A 240 -27.68 2.01 -4.30
N ALA A 241 -28.95 2.41 -4.33
CA ALA A 241 -30.03 1.64 -3.71
C ALA A 241 -30.23 0.26 -4.36
N GLU A 242 -29.95 0.10 -5.66
CA GLU A 242 -29.95 -1.21 -6.33
C GLU A 242 -28.76 -2.06 -5.91
N LEU A 243 -27.56 -1.47 -5.86
CA LEU A 243 -26.34 -2.14 -5.41
C LEU A 243 -26.44 -2.60 -3.96
N GLU A 244 -27.00 -1.79 -3.06
CA GLU A 244 -27.27 -2.20 -1.68
C GLU A 244 -28.18 -3.42 -1.61
N ARG A 245 -29.24 -3.44 -2.43
CA ARG A 245 -30.18 -4.58 -2.50
C ARG A 245 -29.53 -5.85 -3.08
N ALA A 246 -28.61 -5.69 -4.04
CA ALA A 246 -27.94 -6.81 -4.71
C ALA A 246 -26.86 -7.45 -3.83
N TYR A 247 -26.09 -6.64 -3.11
CA TYR A 247 -24.84 -7.09 -2.50
C TYR A 247 -24.82 -7.04 -0.97
N LEU A 248 -25.64 -6.20 -0.33
CA LEU A 248 -25.57 -6.03 1.11
C LEU A 248 -26.73 -6.72 1.83
N THR A 249 -26.44 -7.20 3.03
CA THR A 249 -27.46 -7.59 3.99
C THR A 249 -28.14 -6.34 4.59
N LYS A 250 -29.32 -6.54 5.17
CA LYS A 250 -30.04 -5.46 5.87
C LYS A 250 -29.22 -4.82 7.00
N GLU A 251 -28.40 -5.62 7.68
CA GLU A 251 -27.54 -5.13 8.76
C GLU A 251 -26.40 -4.26 8.22
N GLU A 252 -25.74 -4.70 7.15
CA GLU A 252 -24.67 -3.93 6.49
C GLU A 252 -25.18 -2.61 5.92
N SER A 253 -26.31 -2.63 5.18
CA SER A 253 -26.95 -1.41 4.68
C SER A 253 -27.27 -0.45 5.83
N LYS A 254 -27.88 -0.93 6.93
CA LYS A 254 -28.16 -0.10 8.11
C LYS A 254 -26.90 0.53 8.71
N ASN A 255 -25.82 -0.24 8.81
CA ASN A 255 -24.55 0.24 9.36
C ASN A 255 -23.92 1.32 8.46
N ILE A 256 -23.98 1.15 7.14
CA ILE A 256 -23.50 2.14 6.17
C ILE A 256 -24.30 3.44 6.28
N HIS A 257 -25.64 3.35 6.32
CA HIS A 257 -26.50 4.53 6.48
C HIS A 257 -26.24 5.26 7.79
N ALA A 258 -26.13 4.53 8.91
CA ALA A 258 -25.81 5.12 10.21
C ALA A 258 -24.44 5.83 10.21
N ARG A 259 -23.44 5.23 9.54
CA ARG A 259 -22.12 5.84 9.42
C ARG A 259 -22.13 7.08 8.52
N GLN A 260 -22.89 7.06 7.43
CA GLN A 260 -23.04 8.21 6.54
C GLN A 260 -23.71 9.39 7.25
N GLN A 261 -24.71 9.11 8.09
CA GLN A 261 -25.30 10.11 8.98
C GLN A 261 -24.26 10.67 9.97
N GLN A 262 -23.48 9.80 10.61
CA GLN A 262 -22.42 10.23 11.52
C GLN A 262 -21.37 11.12 10.84
N ILE A 263 -20.93 10.78 9.63
CA ILE A 263 -19.98 11.61 8.86
C ILE A 263 -20.59 12.97 8.52
N THR A 264 -21.88 13.00 8.18
CA THR A 264 -22.59 14.24 7.87
C THR A 264 -22.66 15.15 9.11
N GLU A 265 -22.97 14.57 10.27
CA GLU A 265 -23.01 15.29 11.54
C GLU A 265 -21.61 15.80 11.94
N GLN A 266 -20.58 14.96 11.79
CA GLN A 266 -19.19 15.37 12.05
C GLN A 266 -18.75 16.53 11.15
N LYS A 267 -19.10 16.50 9.85
CA LYS A 267 -18.81 17.61 8.93
C LYS A 267 -19.51 18.91 9.35
N LYS A 268 -20.76 18.80 9.80
CA LYS A 268 -21.51 19.94 10.34
C LYS A 268 -20.84 20.49 11.60
N GLN A 269 -20.50 19.64 12.56
CA GLN A 269 -19.82 20.02 13.80
C GLN A 269 -18.47 20.72 13.53
N VAL A 270 -17.68 20.23 12.57
CA VAL A 270 -16.42 20.88 12.16
C VAL A 270 -16.67 22.27 11.58
N LYS A 271 -17.69 22.41 10.72
CA LYS A 271 -18.07 23.72 10.15
C LYS A 271 -18.51 24.70 11.23
N ASP A 272 -19.39 24.25 12.13
CA ASP A 272 -19.93 25.07 13.21
C ASP A 272 -18.82 25.49 14.19
N TYR A 273 -17.87 24.59 14.47
CA TYR A 273 -16.67 24.89 15.26
C TYR A 273 -15.82 25.98 14.60
N GLN A 274 -15.52 25.85 13.30
CA GLN A 274 -14.72 26.82 12.57
C GLN A 274 -15.37 28.21 12.57
N GLN A 275 -16.68 28.28 12.37
CA GLN A 275 -17.42 29.55 12.40
C GLN A 275 -17.40 30.18 13.80
N ALA A 276 -17.65 29.40 14.85
CA ALA A 276 -17.64 29.90 16.22
C ALA A 276 -16.23 30.33 16.67
N LEU A 277 -15.18 29.61 16.25
CA LEU A 277 -13.80 30.00 16.52
C LEU A 277 -13.45 31.33 15.84
N GLN A 278 -13.84 31.52 14.58
CA GLN A 278 -13.63 32.80 13.88
C GLN A 278 -14.30 33.98 14.60
N GLN A 279 -15.51 33.78 15.14
CA GLN A 279 -16.21 34.79 15.93
C GLN A 279 -15.45 35.12 17.23
N LEU A 280 -14.97 34.09 17.94
CA LEU A 280 -14.13 34.28 19.12
C LEU A 280 -12.86 35.07 18.79
N GLU A 281 -12.14 34.68 17.74
CA GLU A 281 -10.92 35.37 17.32
C GLU A 281 -11.18 36.83 16.97
N SER A 282 -12.30 37.15 16.30
CA SER A 282 -12.70 38.52 16.01
C SER A 282 -13.00 39.32 17.28
N LYS A 283 -13.67 38.70 18.27
CA LYS A 283 -13.92 39.31 19.58
C LYS A 283 -12.62 39.57 20.32
N LEU A 284 -11.70 38.60 20.35
CA LEU A 284 -10.39 38.74 20.98
C LEU A 284 -9.57 39.87 20.32
N ARG A 285 -9.54 39.96 18.99
CA ARG A 285 -8.88 41.09 18.29
C ARG A 285 -9.46 42.44 18.71
N THR A 286 -10.78 42.54 18.85
CA THR A 286 -11.44 43.77 19.31
C THR A 286 -11.06 44.10 20.75
N GLN A 287 -11.03 43.09 21.63
CA GLN A 287 -10.61 43.26 23.02
C GLN A 287 -9.14 43.68 23.14
N ARG A 288 -8.25 43.10 22.34
CA ARG A 288 -6.84 43.50 22.27
C ARG A 288 -6.69 44.97 21.92
N ALA A 289 -7.47 45.46 20.97
CA ALA A 289 -7.44 46.85 20.52
C ALA A 289 -8.17 47.82 21.47
N SER A 290 -8.87 47.32 22.49
CA SER A 290 -9.69 48.15 23.40
C SER A 290 -9.45 47.78 24.87
N SER A 291 -10.31 46.96 25.48
CA SER A 291 -10.30 46.68 26.92
C SER A 291 -9.01 46.03 27.43
N HIS A 292 -8.24 45.38 26.57
CA HIS A 292 -6.99 44.69 26.89
C HIS A 292 -5.77 45.34 26.21
N SER A 293 -5.88 46.59 25.74
CA SER A 293 -4.77 47.31 25.09
C SER A 293 -3.59 47.61 26.03
N HIS A 294 -3.80 47.48 27.33
CA HIS A 294 -2.81 47.69 28.37
C HIS A 294 -1.97 46.44 28.67
N LEU A 295 -2.38 45.26 28.19
CA LEU A 295 -1.63 44.02 28.39
C LEU A 295 -0.34 44.05 27.56
N SER A 296 0.75 43.56 28.15
CA SER A 296 1.96 43.25 27.40
C SER A 296 1.75 42.06 26.45
N GLU A 297 2.63 41.88 25.44
CA GLU A 297 2.50 40.76 24.50
C GLU A 297 2.45 39.38 25.18
N PRO A 298 3.29 39.07 26.20
CA PRO A 298 3.20 37.78 26.90
C PRO A 298 1.88 37.59 27.64
N GLU A 299 1.36 38.64 28.29
CA GLU A 299 0.08 38.60 29.01
C GLU A 299 -1.09 38.42 28.06
N TRP A 300 -1.08 39.13 26.93
CA TRP A 300 -2.06 38.97 25.86
C TRP A 300 -2.04 37.55 25.28
N GLN A 301 -0.86 37.00 25.00
CA GLN A 301 -0.74 35.67 24.44
C GLN A 301 -1.25 34.61 25.42
N SER A 302 -0.96 34.76 26.72
CA SER A 302 -1.50 33.89 27.77
C SER A 302 -3.03 33.95 27.83
N TYR A 303 -3.60 35.17 27.85
CA TYR A 303 -5.05 35.38 27.83
C TYR A 303 -5.72 34.78 26.59
N TYR A 304 -5.16 35.03 25.41
CA TYR A 304 -5.67 34.50 24.14
C TYR A 304 -5.72 32.97 24.13
N GLN A 305 -4.64 32.30 24.57
CA GLN A 305 -4.59 30.84 24.61
C GLN A 305 -5.60 30.27 25.61
N GLN A 306 -5.79 30.94 26.75
CA GLN A 306 -6.78 30.54 27.74
C GLN A 306 -8.22 30.61 27.18
N GLU A 307 -8.58 31.72 26.54
CA GLU A 307 -9.92 31.89 25.94
C GLU A 307 -10.20 30.87 24.83
N VAL A 308 -9.19 30.56 23.99
CA VAL A 308 -9.30 29.50 22.98
C VAL A 308 -9.43 28.12 23.61
N ALA A 309 -8.71 27.84 24.70
CA ALA A 309 -8.78 26.57 25.41
C ALA A 309 -10.15 26.37 26.08
N ASP A 310 -10.67 27.40 26.73
CA ASP A 310 -11.99 27.38 27.38
C ASP A 310 -13.11 27.25 26.34
N PHE A 311 -13.01 27.97 25.23
CA PHE A 311 -13.93 27.81 24.10
C PHE A 311 -13.96 26.36 23.58
N ARG A 312 -12.80 25.74 23.32
CA ARG A 312 -12.73 24.34 22.86
C ARG A 312 -13.41 23.39 23.84
N ARG A 313 -13.12 23.57 25.14
CA ARG A 313 -13.72 22.75 26.19
C ARG A 313 -15.23 22.87 26.19
N VAL A 314 -15.76 24.08 26.20
CA VAL A 314 -17.21 24.34 26.21
C VAL A 314 -17.88 23.81 24.94
N PHE A 315 -17.29 24.09 23.77
CA PHE A 315 -17.84 23.67 22.48
C PHE A 315 -18.00 22.15 22.38
N PHE A 316 -16.97 21.39 22.77
CA PHE A 316 -17.02 19.93 22.69
C PHE A 316 -17.74 19.26 23.88
N LEU A 317 -17.85 19.90 25.05
CA LEU A 317 -18.66 19.36 26.15
C LEU A 317 -20.17 19.47 25.86
N LEU A 318 -20.61 20.60 25.29
CA LEU A 318 -22.04 20.81 24.98
C LEU A 318 -22.51 19.98 23.78
N ASN A 319 -21.63 19.72 22.81
CA ASN A 319 -21.97 18.99 21.59
C ASN A 319 -21.77 17.46 21.67
N ASN A 320 -21.21 16.93 22.77
CA ASN A 320 -21.12 15.47 23.01
C ASN A 320 -22.26 14.93 23.91
N ALA A 321 -23.25 15.76 24.25
CA ALA A 321 -24.37 15.41 25.13
C ALA A 321 -25.69 15.09 24.38
N LEU A 322 -25.63 14.93 23.05
CA LEU A 322 -26.72 14.53 22.15
C LEU A 322 -26.30 13.29 21.34
#